data_AF-A0A2A5MAD6-F1
#
_entry.id   AF-A0A2A5MAD6-F1
#
_cell.length_a   1.000
_cell.length_b   1.000
_cell.length_c   1.000
_cell.angle_alpha   90.00
_cell.angle_beta   90.00
_cell.angle_gamma   90.00
#
_symmetry.space_group_name_H-M   'P 1'
#
loop_
_entity.id
_entity.type
_entity.pdbx_description
1 polymer ?
#
loop_
_entity_poly.entity_id
_entity_poly.type
_entity_poly.pdbx_seq_one_letter_code
_entity_poly.pdbx_strand_id
1 'polypeptide(L)'
;KKDDIFIEQGMANLEAQYGYMELAQEIQMQSQSLKLDFDIFLPSGTGTSAAFLAKYSKFKVFTCACVGDIKYLKKQILTLDPSYDFSNLEFLTSDKKYHFARPYKEFYELYMDLKLKCN
;
A
#
# COMPACT_ATOMS: atom_id res chain seq x y z
N LYS A 1 4.25 25.95 16.00
CA LYS A 1 5.19 26.90 16.61
C LYS A 1 6.55 26.74 15.92
N LYS A 2 7.54 27.57 16.27
CA LYS A 2 8.84 27.68 15.58
C LYS A 2 9.63 26.36 15.54
N ASP A 3 9.31 25.40 16.42
CA ASP A 3 9.98 24.11 16.56
C ASP A 3 9.04 22.91 16.26
N ASP A 4 7.86 23.16 15.67
CA ASP A 4 6.94 22.08 15.33
C ASP A 4 7.41 21.40 14.04
N ILE A 5 7.42 20.07 14.04
CA ILE A 5 7.63 19.27 12.85
C ILE A 5 6.26 18.95 12.25
N PHE A 6 6.04 19.36 11.00
CA PHE A 6 4.85 18.98 10.28
C PHE A 6 5.03 17.58 9.69
N ILE A 7 4.17 16.66 10.10
CA ILE A 7 4.13 15.29 9.58
C ILE A 7 2.89 15.18 8.71
N GLU A 8 3.11 14.87 7.43
CA GLU A 8 2.02 14.70 6.48
C GLU A 8 1.12 13.50 6.85
N GLN A 9 -0.16 13.61 6.54
CA GLN A 9 -1.11 12.52 6.71
C GLN A 9 -0.59 11.26 6.01
N GLY A 10 -0.64 10.12 6.72
CA GLY A 10 -0.20 8.85 6.18
C GLY A 10 1.31 8.79 5.89
N MET A 11 2.10 9.68 6.50
CA MET A 11 3.54 9.80 6.23
C MET A 11 3.85 9.98 4.75
N ALA A 12 3.01 10.72 4.02
CA ALA A 12 3.13 10.93 2.58
C ALA A 12 4.28 11.88 2.18
N ASN A 13 5.48 11.57 2.66
CA ASN A 13 6.71 12.29 2.37
C ASN A 13 7.79 11.31 1.87
N LEU A 14 8.80 11.87 1.21
CA LEU A 14 9.85 11.09 0.55
C LEU A 14 10.68 10.25 1.54
N GLU A 15 10.83 10.68 2.79
CA GLU A 15 11.60 9.98 3.83
C GLU A 15 10.97 8.63 4.22
N ALA A 16 9.67 8.44 3.99
CA ALA A 16 9.02 7.16 4.24
C ALA A 16 9.63 6.01 3.40
N GLN A 17 10.30 6.32 2.29
CA GLN A 17 10.91 5.32 1.40
C GLN A 17 11.96 4.46 2.11
N TYR A 18 12.68 5.01 3.10
CA TYR A 18 13.72 4.29 3.83
C TYR A 18 13.17 3.10 4.62
N GLY A 19 12.04 3.27 5.30
CA GLY A 19 11.38 2.17 6.01
C GLY A 19 10.89 1.07 5.06
N TYR A 20 10.38 1.45 3.89
CA TYR A 20 9.92 0.48 2.89
C TYR A 20 11.05 -0.23 2.14
N MET A 21 12.22 0.40 2.03
CA MET A 21 13.43 -0.24 1.53
C MET A 21 13.87 -1.37 2.47
N GLU A 22 13.93 -1.11 3.78
CA GLU A 22 14.25 -2.14 4.79
C GLU A 22 13.19 -3.25 4.78
N LEU A 23 11.90 -2.90 4.77
CA LEU A 23 10.82 -3.88 4.71
C LEU A 23 10.90 -4.77 3.45
N ALA A 24 11.27 -4.22 2.29
CA ALA A 24 11.46 -5.00 1.08
C ALA A 24 12.57 -6.05 1.24
N GLN A 25 13.67 -5.68 1.91
CA GLN A 25 14.76 -6.60 2.21
C GLN A 25 14.33 -7.70 3.19
N GLU A 26 13.59 -7.34 4.25
CA GLU A 26 13.04 -8.28 5.22
C GLU A 26 12.13 -9.32 4.54
N ILE A 27 11.22 -8.87 3.68
CA ILE A 27 10.31 -9.74 2.92
C ILE A 27 11.11 -10.66 1.98
N GLN A 28 12.15 -10.14 1.31
CA GLN A 28 13.02 -10.96 0.47
C GLN A 28 13.76 -12.04 1.27
N MET A 29 14.31 -11.71 2.43
CA MET A 29 14.97 -12.67 3.32
C MET A 29 13.99 -13.75 3.79
N GLN A 30 12.76 -13.36 4.14
CA GLN A 30 11.73 -14.30 4.55
C GLN A 30 11.33 -15.25 3.40
N SER A 31 11.18 -14.73 2.18
CA SER A 31 10.92 -15.55 0.99
C SER A 31 12.01 -16.58 0.75
N GLN A 32 13.29 -16.19 0.88
CA GLN A 32 14.42 -17.12 0.72
C GLN A 32 14.40 -18.22 1.79
N SER A 33 14.10 -17.85 3.05
CA SER A 33 13.98 -18.81 4.15
C SER A 33 12.85 -19.82 3.91
N LEU A 34 11.70 -19.35 3.42
CA LEU A 34 10.53 -20.17 3.14
C LEU A 34 10.59 -20.88 1.78
N LYS A 35 11.55 -20.53 0.91
CA LYS A 35 11.65 -20.97 -0.49
C LYS A 35 10.35 -20.74 -1.26
N LEU A 36 9.73 -19.58 -1.04
CA LEU A 36 8.45 -19.20 -1.61
C LEU A 36 8.50 -17.75 -2.11
N ASP A 37 8.08 -17.51 -3.34
CA ASP A 37 7.89 -16.17 -3.85
C ASP A 37 6.50 -15.63 -3.46
N PHE A 38 6.39 -14.32 -3.27
CA PHE A 38 5.19 -13.68 -2.76
C PHE A 38 4.53 -12.77 -3.79
N ASP A 39 3.21 -12.68 -3.69
CA ASP A 39 2.42 -11.57 -4.23
C ASP A 39 1.98 -10.70 -3.06
N ILE A 40 2.30 -9.41 -3.09
CA ILE A 40 2.10 -8.51 -1.95
C ILE A 40 0.85 -7.66 -2.20
N PHE A 41 -0.13 -7.71 -1.30
CA PHE A 41 -1.37 -6.94 -1.40
C PHE A 41 -1.41 -5.85 -0.32
N LEU A 42 -1.54 -4.59 -0.72
CA LEU A 42 -1.63 -3.45 0.19
C LEU A 42 -2.78 -2.50 -0.17
N PRO A 43 -3.68 -2.14 0.77
CA PRO A 43 -4.66 -1.07 0.54
C PRO A 43 -3.95 0.30 0.45
N SER A 44 -4.46 1.20 -0.39
CA SER A 44 -3.88 2.54 -0.57
C SER A 44 -4.84 3.67 -0.25
N GLY A 45 -4.55 4.39 0.84
CA GLY A 45 -5.11 5.72 1.11
C GLY A 45 -4.35 6.79 0.32
N THR A 46 -3.16 7.17 0.81
CA THR A 46 -2.26 8.12 0.14
C THR A 46 -1.36 7.48 -0.93
N GLY A 47 -1.22 6.15 -0.88
CA GLY A 47 -0.38 5.37 -1.80
C GLY A 47 1.08 5.20 -1.38
N THR A 48 1.55 5.91 -0.35
CA THR A 48 2.95 5.91 0.09
C THR A 48 3.50 4.51 0.33
N SER A 49 2.77 3.68 1.09
CA SER A 49 3.21 2.34 1.45
C SER A 49 3.34 1.41 0.25
N ALA A 50 2.30 1.32 -0.56
CA ALA A 50 2.30 0.47 -1.74
C ALA A 50 3.33 0.95 -2.77
N ALA A 51 3.46 2.27 -2.95
CA ALA A 51 4.39 2.86 -3.89
C ALA A 51 5.85 2.55 -3.51
N PHE A 52 6.27 2.90 -2.29
CA PHE A 52 7.67 2.69 -1.91
C PHE A 52 8.00 1.22 -1.68
N LEU A 53 7.09 0.39 -1.19
CA LEU A 53 7.35 -1.05 -1.13
C LEU A 53 7.55 -1.62 -2.54
N ALA A 54 6.71 -1.26 -3.51
CA ALA A 54 6.85 -1.72 -4.89
C ALA A 54 8.15 -1.24 -5.55
N LYS A 55 8.62 -0.03 -5.21
CA LYS A 55 9.87 0.55 -5.73
C LYS A 55 11.11 -0.28 -5.36
N TYR A 56 11.12 -0.89 -4.17
CA TYR A 56 12.27 -1.64 -3.66
C TYR A 56 12.07 -3.16 -3.64
N SER A 57 10.84 -3.64 -3.72
CA SER A 57 10.52 -5.06 -3.70
C SER A 57 10.88 -5.74 -5.02
N LYS A 58 11.46 -6.95 -4.96
CA LYS A 58 11.56 -7.84 -6.12
C LYS A 58 10.22 -8.48 -6.51
N PHE A 59 9.26 -8.48 -5.59
CA PHE A 59 7.92 -9.04 -5.76
C PHE A 59 6.94 -8.00 -6.27
N LYS A 60 5.95 -8.47 -7.02
CA LYS A 60 4.85 -7.64 -7.48
C LYS A 60 4.01 -7.16 -6.30
N VAL A 61 3.70 -5.87 -6.31
CA VAL A 61 2.79 -5.26 -5.33
C VAL A 61 1.47 -4.93 -6.02
N PHE A 62 0.38 -5.40 -5.43
CA PHE A 62 -0.98 -5.14 -5.82
C PHE A 62 -1.62 -4.18 -4.82
N THR A 63 -2.31 -3.17 -5.34
CA THR A 63 -2.97 -2.16 -4.51
C THR A 63 -4.37 -1.81 -4.99
N CYS A 64 -5.20 -1.31 -4.09
CA CYS A 64 -6.52 -0.78 -4.42
C CYS A 64 -6.70 0.61 -3.82
N ALA A 65 -7.43 1.49 -4.52
CA ALA A 65 -7.73 2.82 -4.03
C ALA A 65 -8.78 2.76 -2.90
N CYS A 66 -8.37 3.10 -1.67
CA CYS A 66 -9.27 3.22 -0.52
C CYS A 66 -9.83 4.63 -0.36
N VAL A 67 -9.21 5.62 -0.99
CA VAL A 67 -9.63 7.01 -1.05
C VAL A 67 -9.61 7.48 -2.50
N GLY A 68 -10.68 8.15 -2.96
CA GLY A 68 -10.76 8.66 -4.33
C GLY A 68 -10.89 7.56 -5.37
N ASP A 69 -10.11 7.67 -6.44
CA ASP A 69 -10.01 6.69 -7.52
C ASP A 69 -8.54 6.42 -7.89
N ILE A 70 -8.30 5.49 -8.81
CA ILE A 70 -6.94 5.12 -9.25
C ILE A 70 -6.19 6.33 -9.85
N LYS A 71 -6.90 7.23 -10.55
CA LYS A 71 -6.29 8.43 -11.15
C LYS A 71 -5.81 9.39 -10.07
N TYR A 72 -6.62 9.62 -9.05
CA TYR A 72 -6.27 10.40 -7.87
C TYR A 72 -5.07 9.80 -7.14
N LEU A 73 -5.10 8.49 -6.90
CA LEU A 73 -4.01 7.77 -6.21
C LEU A 73 -2.68 7.88 -6.98
N LYS A 74 -2.69 7.67 -8.30
CA LYS A 74 -1.49 7.86 -9.14
C LYS A 74 -0.96 9.30 -9.07
N LYS A 75 -1.84 10.29 -9.06
CA LYS A 75 -1.45 11.71 -8.90
C LYS A 75 -0.79 11.95 -7.54
N GLN A 76 -1.28 11.35 -6.46
CA GLN A 76 -0.64 11.47 -5.15
C GLN A 76 0.75 10.84 -5.13
N ILE A 77 0.91 9.64 -5.70
CA ILE A 77 2.22 8.98 -5.82
C ILE A 77 3.20 9.83 -6.63
N LEU A 78 2.77 10.43 -7.73
CA LEU A 78 3.61 11.34 -8.53
C LEU A 78 3.89 12.70 -7.85
N THR A 79 3.07 13.11 -6.88
CA THR A 79 3.35 14.29 -6.06
C THR A 79 4.44 13.98 -5.03
N LEU A 80 4.43 12.74 -4.52
CA LEU A 80 5.40 12.21 -3.58
C LEU A 80 6.77 11.92 -4.23
N ASP A 81 6.77 11.30 -5.41
CA ASP A 81 7.96 11.05 -6.23
C ASP A 81 7.60 11.28 -7.72
N PRO A 82 7.96 12.44 -8.29
CA PRO A 82 7.64 12.77 -9.69
C PRO A 82 8.26 11.83 -10.72
N SER A 83 9.28 11.06 -10.33
CA SER A 83 10.00 10.10 -11.18
C SER A 83 9.56 8.65 -10.95
N TYR A 84 8.50 8.43 -10.17
CA TYR A 84 8.06 7.10 -9.77
C TYR A 84 7.76 6.19 -10.97
N ASP A 85 8.38 5.02 -10.99
CA ASP A 85 8.09 3.96 -11.95
C ASP A 85 6.98 3.02 -11.43
N PHE A 86 5.89 2.92 -12.18
CA PHE A 86 4.74 2.07 -11.85
C PHE A 86 4.88 0.61 -12.31
N SER A 87 6.00 0.21 -12.92
CA SER A 87 6.18 -1.13 -13.50
C SER A 87 5.93 -2.27 -12.49
N ASN A 88 6.31 -2.08 -11.22
CA ASN A 88 6.13 -3.09 -10.16
C ASN A 88 4.89 -2.88 -9.27
N LEU A 89 4.03 -1.90 -9.60
CA LEU A 89 2.81 -1.59 -8.84
C LEU A 89 1.55 -1.79 -9.70
N GLU A 90 0.71 -2.73 -9.29
CA GLU A 90 -0.53 -3.06 -9.98
C GLU A 90 -1.76 -2.52 -9.24
N PHE A 91 -2.66 -1.86 -9.97
CA PHE A 91 -3.88 -1.27 -9.40
C PHE A 91 -5.08 -2.16 -9.67
N LEU A 92 -5.60 -2.78 -8.61
CA LEU A 92 -6.81 -3.59 -8.63
C LEU A 92 -8.04 -2.69 -8.82
N THR A 93 -8.91 -3.11 -9.73
CA THR A 93 -10.20 -2.47 -9.99
C THR A 93 -11.33 -3.25 -9.33
N SER A 94 -12.42 -2.55 -9.03
CA SER A 94 -13.67 -3.17 -8.57
C SER A 94 -14.83 -2.54 -9.32
N ASP A 95 -15.81 -3.37 -9.69
CA ASP A 95 -17.05 -2.91 -10.32
C ASP A 95 -17.89 -2.05 -9.35
N LYS A 96 -17.73 -2.28 -8.04
CA LYS A 96 -18.40 -1.53 -6.98
C LYS A 96 -17.48 -0.46 -6.41
N LYS A 97 -17.97 0.77 -6.36
CA LYS A 97 -17.28 1.87 -5.68
C LYS A 97 -17.51 1.81 -4.17
N TYR A 98 -16.41 1.71 -3.42
CA TYR A 98 -16.42 1.77 -1.96
C TYR A 98 -16.01 3.16 -1.48
N HIS A 99 -16.75 3.70 -0.51
CA HIS A 99 -16.44 4.97 0.13
C HIS A 99 -15.54 4.74 1.32
N PHE A 100 -14.52 5.60 1.46
CA PHE A 100 -13.61 5.57 2.60
C PHE A 100 -14.39 5.63 3.92
N ALA A 101 -13.96 4.80 4.88
CA ALA A 101 -14.51 4.70 6.22
C ALA A 101 -16.02 4.33 6.32
N ARG A 102 -16.67 3.91 5.23
CA ARG A 102 -18.05 3.40 5.28
C ARG A 102 -18.05 1.92 5.70
N PRO A 103 -18.81 1.53 6.73
CA PRO A 103 -18.89 0.13 7.15
C PRO A 103 -19.84 -0.63 6.23
N TYR A 104 -19.28 -1.32 5.24
CA TYR A 104 -20.05 -2.20 4.36
C TYR A 104 -20.27 -3.57 5.02
N LYS A 105 -21.50 -4.10 4.90
CA LYS A 105 -21.87 -5.38 5.52
C LYS A 105 -20.96 -6.51 5.02
N GLU A 106 -20.66 -6.54 3.73
CA GLU A 106 -19.79 -7.55 3.14
C GLU A 106 -18.35 -7.51 3.66
N PHE A 107 -17.82 -6.33 4.05
CA PHE A 107 -16.50 -6.22 4.65
C PHE A 107 -16.49 -6.75 6.08
N TYR A 108 -17.56 -6.52 6.81
CA TYR A 108 -17.73 -7.08 8.15
C TYR A 108 -17.88 -8.61 8.10
N GLU A 109 -18.71 -9.12 7.18
CA GLU A 109 -18.86 -10.57 6.96
C GLU A 109 -17.52 -11.21 6.57
N LEU A 110 -16.77 -10.61 5.63
CA LEU A 110 -15.43 -11.06 5.25
C LEU A 110 -14.45 -11.05 6.43
N TYR A 111 -14.47 -10.00 7.25
CA TYR A 111 -13.64 -9.92 8.45
C TYR A 111 -13.95 -11.06 9.44
N MET A 112 -15.23 -11.34 9.68
CA MET A 112 -15.64 -12.41 10.57
C MET A 112 -15.21 -13.78 10.05
N ASP A 113 -15.36 -14.03 8.73
CA ASP A 113 -14.92 -15.26 8.09
C ASP A 113 -13.40 -15.46 8.19
N LEU A 114 -12.61 -14.41 7.97
CA LEU A 114 -11.15 -14.46 8.11
C LEU A 114 -10.73 -14.72 9.57
N LYS A 115 -11.37 -14.03 10.52
CA LYS A 115 -11.09 -14.21 11.95
C LYS A 115 -11.34 -15.66 12.41
N LEU A 116 -12.36 -16.32 11.86
CA LEU A 116 -12.63 -17.73 12.17
C LEU A 116 -11.57 -18.68 11.60
N LYS A 117 -10.96 -18.35 10.45
CA LYS A 117 -9.94 -19.19 9.79
C LYS A 117 -8.53 -19.01 10.35
N CYS A 118 -8.26 -17.87 10.99
CA CYS A 118 -6.95 -17.54 11.56
C CYS A 118 -6.84 -17.86 13.06
N ASN A 119 -7.91 -18.37 13.68
CA ASN A 119 -7.91 -18.97 15.02
C ASN A 119 -7.75 -20.49 14.92
#